data_AF-T1XJ38-F1
#
_entry.id   AF-T1XJ38-F1
#
_cell.length_a   1.000
_cell.length_b   1.000
_cell.length_c   1.000
_cell.angle_alpha   90.00
_cell.angle_beta   90.00
_cell.angle_gamma   90.00
#
_symmetry.space_group_name_H-M   'P 1'
#
loop_
_entity.id
_entity.type
_entity.pdbx_description
1 polymer ?
#
loop_
_entity_poly.entity_id
_entity_poly.type
_entity_poly.pdbx_seq_one_letter_code
_entity_poly.pdbx_strand_id
1 'polypeptide(L)' 'MITEPRIPDPDGFYAALLAAHEGLGEAQSADLNARLVLLLANQCGDQAVLLACIHAAAEDPTTTTTP' A
#
# COMPACT_ATOMS: atom_id res chain seq x y z
N MET A 1 -3.62 0.34 14.65
CA MET A 1 -3.73 0.34 13.18
C MET A 1 -4.86 -0.60 12.81
N ILE A 2 -5.73 -0.25 11.87
CA ILE A 2 -6.80 -1.14 11.41
C ILE A 2 -6.22 -1.93 10.23
N THR A 3 -6.20 -3.25 10.36
CA THR A 3 -5.72 -4.17 9.31
C THR A 3 -6.88 -4.74 8.49
N GLU A 4 -8.13 -4.50 8.89
CA GLU A 4 -9.30 -4.86 8.09
C GLU A 4 -9.56 -3.87 6.94
N PRO A 5 -10.01 -4.37 5.76
CA PRO A 5 -10.35 -3.51 4.63
C PRO A 5 -11.46 -2.52 5.02
N ARG A 6 -11.16 -1.22 4.96
CA ARG A 6 -12.14 -0.14 5.19
C ARG A 6 -12.84 0.32 3.92
N ILE A 7 -12.42 -0.19 2.77
CA ILE A 7 -13.00 0.18 1.47
C ILE A 7 -14.12 -0.79 1.08
N PRO A 8 -15.23 -0.32 0.48
CA PRO A 8 -16.40 -1.14 0.18
C PRO A 8 -16.11 -2.31 -0.79
N ASP A 9 -15.13 -2.14 -1.66
CA ASP A 9 -14.74 -3.11 -2.69
C ASP A 9 -13.20 -3.26 -2.73
N PRO A 10 -12.64 -4.11 -1.84
CA PRO A 10 -11.20 -4.34 -1.81
C PRO A 10 -10.69 -5.09 -3.04
N ASP A 11 -11.49 -5.99 -3.59
CA ASP A 11 -11.12 -6.80 -4.76
C ASP A 11 -11.06 -5.92 -6.01
N GLY A 12 -12.04 -5.02 -6.20
CA GLY A 12 -12.03 -4.05 -7.30
C GLY A 12 -10.85 -3.09 -7.25
N PHE A 13 -10.47 -2.63 -6.05
CA PHE A 13 -9.25 -1.83 -5.89
C PHE A 13 -7.99 -2.62 -6.28
N TYR A 14 -7.87 -3.86 -5.82
CA TYR A 14 -6.71 -4.70 -6.16
C TYR A 14 -6.65 -5.02 -7.66
N ALA A 15 -7.78 -5.32 -8.29
CA ALA A 15 -7.85 -5.54 -9.73
C ALA A 15 -7.44 -4.29 -10.53
N ALA A 16 -7.90 -3.10 -10.11
CA ALA A 16 -7.51 -1.84 -10.73
C ALA A 16 -6.01 -1.55 -10.56
N LEU A 17 -5.44 -1.85 -9.39
CA LEU A 17 -4.00 -1.73 -9.13
C LEU A 17 -3.21 -2.65 -10.06
N LEU A 18 -3.58 -3.92 -10.16
CA LEU A 18 -2.90 -4.88 -11.04
C LEU A 18 -2.96 -4.45 -12.51
N ALA A 19 -4.14 -4.05 -12.99
CA ALA A 19 -4.32 -3.54 -14.34
C ALA A 19 -3.44 -2.32 -14.63
N ALA A 20 -3.24 -1.43 -13.63
CA ALA A 20 -2.37 -0.28 -13.79
C ALA A 20 -0.88 -0.64 -13.96
N HIS A 21 -0.47 -1.84 -13.52
CA HIS A 21 0.88 -2.37 -13.70
C HIS A 21 1.07 -3.18 -14.99
N GLU A 22 0.00 -3.54 -15.70
CA GLU A 22 0.11 -4.35 -16.91
C GLU A 22 0.96 -3.63 -17.99
N GLY A 23 1.95 -4.35 -18.52
CA GLY A 23 2.87 -3.82 -19.53
C GLY A 23 3.96 -2.88 -19.01
N LEU A 24 4.02 -2.61 -17.70
CA LEU A 24 5.10 -1.84 -17.09
C LEU A 24 6.30 -2.72 -16.74
N GLY A 25 7.50 -2.22 -16.99
CA GLY A 25 8.73 -2.80 -16.42
C GLY A 25 8.87 -2.48 -14.92
N GLU A 26 9.80 -3.13 -14.23
CA GLU A 26 10.00 -2.98 -12.79
C GLU A 26 10.18 -1.52 -12.34
N ALA A 27 11.03 -0.76 -13.04
CA ALA A 27 11.27 0.64 -12.71
C ALA A 27 10.01 1.53 -12.89
N GLN A 28 9.21 1.25 -13.92
CA GLN A 28 7.97 1.99 -14.18
C GLN A 28 6.89 1.62 -13.15
N SER A 29 6.85 0.35 -12.76
CA SER A 29 5.99 -0.16 -11.69
C SER A 29 6.33 0.51 -10.34
N ALA A 30 7.62 0.66 -10.02
CA ALA A 30 8.07 1.38 -8.83
C ALA A 30 7.68 2.87 -8.87
N ASP A 31 7.82 3.54 -10.01
CA ASP A 31 7.41 4.94 -10.19
C ASP A 31 5.89 5.12 -10.06
N LEU A 32 5.10 4.18 -10.59
CA LEU A 32 3.65 4.14 -10.37
C LEU A 32 3.32 4.04 -8.89
N ASN A 33 3.94 3.11 -8.16
CA ASN A 33 3.73 2.94 -6.74
C ASN A 33 4.10 4.18 -5.93
N ALA A 34 5.24 4.82 -6.22
CA ALA A 34 5.65 6.04 -5.53
C ALA A 34 4.63 7.18 -5.70
N ARG A 35 4.13 7.38 -6.93
CA ARG A 35 3.08 8.38 -7.21
C ARG A 35 1.77 8.04 -6.52
N LEU A 36 1.36 6.77 -6.55
CA LEU A 36 0.14 6.31 -5.89
C LEU A 36 0.21 6.53 -4.37
N VAL A 37 1.33 6.16 -3.73
CA VAL A 37 1.54 6.38 -2.29
C VAL A 37 1.44 7.86 -1.93
N LEU A 38 2.04 8.75 -2.72
CA LEU A 38 1.95 10.19 -2.48
C LEU A 38 0.51 10.71 -2.59
N LEU A 39 -0.23 10.27 -3.61
CA LEU A 39 -1.64 10.65 -3.78
C LEU A 39 -2.50 10.14 -2.63
N LEU A 40 -2.33 8.89 -2.20
CA LEU A 40 -3.04 8.31 -1.06
C LEU A 40 -2.69 9.03 0.24
N ALA A 41 -1.43 9.41 0.44
CA ALA A 41 -0.99 10.20 1.59
C ALA A 41 -1.70 11.56 1.64
N ASN A 42 -1.81 12.25 0.51
CA ASN A 42 -2.54 13.51 0.40
C ASN A 42 -4.04 13.34 0.71
N GLN A 43 -4.65 12.24 0.24
CA GLN A 43 -6.06 11.96 0.55
C GLN A 43 -6.30 11.55 2.01
N CYS A 44 -5.33 10.91 2.65
CA CYS A 44 -5.42 10.54 4.06
C CYS A 44 -5.34 11.77 4.98
N GLY A 45 -4.44 12.72 4.69
CA GLY A 45 -4.32 13.99 5.41
C GLY A 45 -3.84 13.90 6.86
N ASP A 46 -3.60 12.69 7.39
CA ASP A 46 -3.17 12.45 8.77
C ASP A 46 -1.75 11.89 8.82
N GLN A 47 -0.79 12.72 9.22
CA GLN A 47 0.63 12.34 9.31
C GLN A 47 0.88 11.20 10.31
N ALA A 48 0.15 11.15 11.43
CA ALA A 48 0.35 10.11 12.44
C ALA A 48 -0.09 8.75 11.92
N VAL A 49 -1.20 8.70 11.18
CA VAL A 49 -1.66 7.49 10.48
C VAL A 49 -0.65 7.05 9.43
N LEU A 50 -0.12 7.98 8.63
CA LEU A 50 0.87 7.66 7.59
C LEU A 50 2.17 7.09 8.18
N LEU A 51 2.68 7.68 9.27
CA LEU A 51 3.86 7.16 9.97
C LEU A 51 3.60 5.77 10.54
N ALA A 52 2.44 5.55 11.17
CA ALA A 52 2.07 4.22 11.68
C ALA A 52 2.01 3.17 10.56
N CYS A 53 1.49 3.52 9.37
CA CYS A 53 1.49 2.63 8.21
C CYS A 53 2.90 2.31 7.73
N ILE A 54 3.82 3.28 7.70
CA ILE A 54 5.22 3.05 7.32
C ILE A 54 5.89 2.09 8.31
N HIS A 55 5.71 2.32 9.61
CA HIS A 55 6.24 1.43 10.64
C HIS A 55 5.71 0.00 10.47
N ALA A 56 4.41 -0.17 10.28
CA ALA A 56 3.82 -1.49 10.09
C ALA A 56 4.25 -2.18 8.78
N ALA A 57 4.47 -1.42 7.70
CA ALA A 57 4.97 -1.97 6.44
C ALA A 57 6.46 -2.37 6.51
N ALA A 58 7.24 -1.72 7.38
CA ALA A 58 8.63 -2.07 7.64
C ALA A 58 8.78 -3.27 8.60
N GLU A 59 7.76 -3.56 9.41
CA GLU A 59 7.67 -4.76 10.24
C GLU A 59 7.33 -5.96 9.36
N ASP A 60 8.36 -6.71 8.98
CA ASP A 60 8.28 -7.88 8.11
C ASP A 60 7.49 -9.02 8.79
N PRO A 61 6.28 -9.40 8.32
CA PRO A 61 5.46 -10.43 8.98
C PRO A 61 6.11 -11.83 8.95
N THR A 62 7.18 -12.00 8.15
CA THR A 62 7.92 -13.26 8.02
C THR A 62 8.89 -13.54 9.18
N THR A 63 9.13 -12.56 10.07
CA THR A 63 10.05 -12.72 11.22
C THR A 63 9.39 -13.29 12.49
N THR A 64 8.08 -13.56 12.49
CA THR A 64 7.40 -14.20 13.63
C THR A 64 7.28 -15.71 13.43
N THR A 65 8.42 -16.39 13.28
CA THR A 65 8.52 -17.80 13.66
C THR A 65 9.20 -17.86 15.02
N THR A 66 8.44 -18.20 16.04
CA THR A 66 8.90 -18.49 17.41
C THR A 66 8.03 -19.66 17.90
N PRO A 67 8.55 -20.62 18.68
CA PRO A 67 9.80 -20.62 19.46
C PRO A 67 10.92 -21.53 18.96
#